data_AF-A0A2E0V1X4-F1
#
_entry.id   AF-A0A2E0V1X4-F1
#
_cell.length_a   1.000
_cell.length_b   1.000
_cell.length_c   1.000
_cell.angle_alpha   90.00
_cell.angle_beta   90.00
_cell.angle_gamma   90.00
#
_symmetry.space_group_name_H-M   'P 1'
#
loop_
_entity.id
_entity.type
_entity.pdbx_description
1 polymer ?
#
loop_
_entity_poly.entity_id
_entity_poly.type
_entity_poly.pdbx_seq_one_letter_code
_entity_poly.pdbx_strand_id
1 'polypeptide(L)'
;MPARKPNSLNRRHNTAAENQARIDAESAMTPESDLSMKVPSKLNNHPIAQKAWKNLIGLYNELEGAIVSALDFDLLVDYCLMMEQAAELDQMRKEAVFAVELLKNLRDQQIKNEDLEKAERTAAKMAPAIELVAKIDARVDGKRKELNKMRTYLYLTPRSRAGVSPNKKEEDQQEMDPMAMLLGEVTDYVNGENGDQDK
;
A
#
# COMPACT_ATOMS: atom_id res chain seq x y z
N MET A 1 -43.06 -14.77 -49.58
CA MET A 1 -42.61 -14.23 -48.28
C MET A 1 -42.39 -12.74 -48.43
N PRO A 2 -42.84 -11.88 -47.49
CA PRO A 2 -42.66 -10.44 -47.64
C PRO A 2 -41.19 -10.04 -47.45
N ALA A 3 -40.74 -9.02 -48.20
CA ALA A 3 -39.36 -8.55 -48.21
C ALA A 3 -38.91 -8.03 -46.84
N ARG A 4 -37.70 -8.41 -46.42
CA ARG A 4 -37.10 -8.02 -45.14
C ARG A 4 -36.83 -6.51 -45.15
N LYS A 5 -37.36 -5.78 -44.17
CA LYS A 5 -37.21 -4.32 -44.08
C LYS A 5 -35.73 -3.92 -44.00
N PRO A 6 -35.33 -2.79 -44.62
CA PRO A 6 -33.94 -2.33 -44.62
C PRO A 6 -33.46 -1.96 -43.21
N ASN A 7 -32.25 -2.40 -42.84
CA ASN A 7 -31.66 -2.21 -41.50
C ASN A 7 -31.50 -0.74 -41.08
N SER A 8 -31.51 0.21 -42.03
CA SER A 8 -31.45 1.65 -41.76
C SER A 8 -32.69 2.20 -41.04
N LEU A 9 -33.83 1.52 -41.14
CA LEU A 9 -35.07 1.88 -40.42
C LEU A 9 -35.13 1.33 -38.99
N ASN A 10 -34.16 0.50 -38.58
CA ASN A 10 -34.11 -0.13 -37.26
C ASN A 10 -33.19 0.68 -36.32
N ARG A 11 -33.36 2.00 -36.27
CA ARG A 11 -32.67 2.85 -35.29
C ARG A 11 -33.54 2.92 -34.04
N ARG A 12 -33.11 2.27 -32.96
CA ARG A 12 -33.69 2.52 -31.63
C ARG A 12 -33.31 3.95 -31.24
N HIS A 13 -34.28 4.86 -31.29
CA HIS A 13 -34.12 6.19 -30.75
C HIS A 13 -34.18 6.07 -29.23
N ASN A 14 -33.04 5.79 -28.60
CA ASN A 14 -32.96 5.88 -27.15
C ASN A 14 -33.13 7.36 -26.79
N THR A 15 -34.18 7.65 -26.04
CA THR A 15 -34.38 8.99 -25.47
C THR A 15 -33.35 9.25 -24.37
N ALA A 16 -33.04 10.52 -24.08
CA ALA A 16 -32.13 10.87 -22.99
C ALA A 16 -32.57 10.26 -21.65
N ALA A 17 -33.88 10.17 -21.43
CA ALA A 17 -34.48 9.54 -20.26
C ALA A 17 -34.27 8.01 -20.20
N GLU A 18 -34.33 7.30 -21.32
CA GLU A 18 -34.05 5.85 -21.37
C GLU A 18 -32.56 5.55 -21.17
N ASN A 19 -31.67 6.41 -21.68
CA ASN A 19 -30.24 6.30 -21.39
C ASN A 19 -29.96 6.55 -19.91
N GLN A 20 -30.59 7.58 -19.31
CA GLN A 20 -30.45 7.86 -17.89
C GLN A 20 -31.00 6.74 -17.02
N ALA A 21 -32.20 6.22 -17.31
CA ALA A 21 -32.77 5.09 -16.58
C ALA A 21 -31.90 3.82 -16.67
N ARG A 22 -31.17 3.63 -17.78
CA ARG A 22 -30.20 2.55 -17.90
C ARG A 22 -28.96 2.79 -17.04
N ILE A 23 -28.41 4.01 -17.05
CA ILE A 23 -27.29 4.41 -16.19
C ILE A 23 -27.67 4.27 -14.72
N ASP A 24 -28.86 4.71 -14.34
CA ASP A 24 -29.38 4.62 -12.98
C ASP A 24 -29.57 3.16 -12.56
N ALA A 25 -30.11 2.31 -13.44
CA ALA A 25 -30.24 0.87 -13.19
C ALA A 25 -28.89 0.14 -13.13
N GLU A 26 -27.92 0.54 -13.95
CA GLU A 26 -26.54 0.04 -13.91
C GLU A 26 -25.85 0.49 -12.61
N SER A 27 -26.04 1.74 -12.17
CA SER A 27 -25.50 2.29 -10.93
C SER A 27 -26.14 1.68 -9.66
N ALA A 28 -27.42 1.34 -9.70
CA ALA A 28 -28.11 0.65 -8.60
C ALA A 28 -27.65 -0.80 -8.44
N MET A 29 -27.06 -1.39 -9.50
CA MET A 29 -26.49 -2.73 -9.49
C MET A 29 -24.99 -2.74 -9.18
N THR A 30 -24.32 -1.58 -9.19
CA THR A 30 -22.94 -1.47 -8.73
C THR A 30 -22.88 -1.39 -7.20
N PRO A 31 -22.17 -2.29 -6.51
CA PRO A 31 -21.96 -2.18 -5.07
C PRO A 31 -21.25 -0.86 -4.75
N GLU A 32 -21.71 -0.12 -3.74
CA GLU A 32 -21.05 1.11 -3.27
C GLU A 32 -19.56 0.83 -2.99
N SER A 33 -18.70 1.58 -3.69
CA SER A 33 -17.29 1.27 -3.93
C SER A 33 -16.32 2.09 -3.09
N ASP A 34 -16.81 2.97 -2.22
CA ASP A 34 -15.94 3.86 -1.45
C ASP A 34 -15.48 3.20 -0.14
N LEU A 35 -14.20 2.80 -0.14
CA LEU A 35 -13.52 2.37 1.05
C LEU A 35 -13.34 3.55 2.01
N SER A 36 -13.90 3.41 3.21
CA SER A 36 -13.69 4.39 4.26
C SER A 36 -12.24 4.41 4.72
N MET A 37 -11.65 5.61 4.82
CA MET A 37 -10.36 5.84 5.49
C MET A 37 -10.40 5.51 6.99
N LYS A 38 -11.58 5.26 7.55
CA LYS A 38 -11.75 4.83 8.94
C LYS A 38 -11.07 3.46 9.14
N VAL A 39 -10.21 3.42 10.15
CA VAL A 39 -9.50 2.20 10.53
C VAL A 39 -10.48 1.15 11.06
N PRO A 40 -10.40 -0.11 10.60
CA PRO A 40 -11.18 -1.23 11.13
C PRO A 40 -10.84 -1.53 12.59
N SER A 41 -11.83 -1.94 13.38
CA SER A 41 -11.64 -2.26 14.81
C SER A 41 -10.57 -3.32 15.08
N LYS A 42 -10.42 -4.27 14.15
CA LYS A 42 -9.37 -5.31 14.18
C LYS A 42 -7.94 -4.72 14.21
N LEU A 43 -7.74 -3.48 13.78
CA LEU A 43 -6.43 -2.81 13.72
C LEU A 43 -6.19 -1.79 14.86
N ASN A 44 -7.12 -1.59 15.79
CA ASN A 44 -7.06 -0.50 16.79
C ASN A 44 -5.82 -0.50 17.69
N ASN A 45 -5.19 -1.64 17.91
CA ASN A 45 -3.97 -1.76 18.74
C ASN A 45 -2.70 -2.01 17.91
N HIS A 46 -2.79 -1.83 16.59
CA HIS A 46 -1.75 -2.18 15.63
C HIS A 46 -1.27 -0.93 14.88
N PRO A 47 -0.36 -0.11 15.44
CA PRO A 47 -0.03 1.21 14.89
C PRO A 47 0.60 1.14 13.50
N ILE A 48 1.38 0.09 13.21
CA ILE A 48 1.99 -0.11 11.89
C ILE A 48 0.93 -0.56 10.89
N ALA A 49 0.04 -1.47 11.30
CA ALA A 49 -1.07 -1.91 10.47
C ALA A 49 -2.06 -0.77 10.18
N GLN A 50 -2.32 0.13 11.14
CA GLN A 50 -3.14 1.32 10.93
C GLN A 50 -2.55 2.26 9.88
N LYS A 51 -1.23 2.47 9.95
CA LYS A 51 -0.53 3.29 8.95
C LYS A 51 -0.56 2.61 7.58
N ALA A 52 -0.35 1.29 7.53
CA ALA A 52 -0.46 0.51 6.31
C ALA A 52 -1.87 0.59 5.70
N TRP A 53 -2.91 0.52 6.54
CA TRP A 53 -4.30 0.68 6.14
C TRP A 53 -4.54 2.04 5.49
N LYS A 54 -4.22 3.13 6.19
CA LYS A 54 -4.44 4.49 5.65
C LYS A 54 -3.73 4.71 4.31
N ASN A 55 -2.49 4.24 4.19
CA ASN A 55 -1.74 4.35 2.93
C ASN A 55 -2.40 3.54 1.83
N LEU A 56 -2.80 2.31 2.14
CA LEU A 56 -3.40 1.41 1.16
C LEU A 56 -4.76 1.94 0.70
N ILE A 57 -5.63 2.35 1.62
CA ILE A 57 -6.95 2.89 1.27
C ILE A 57 -6.82 4.21 0.51
N GLY A 58 -5.85 5.06 0.85
CA GLY A 58 -5.52 6.24 0.04
C GLY A 58 -5.23 5.87 -1.42
N LEU A 59 -4.37 4.88 -1.65
CA LEU A 59 -4.07 4.38 -3.00
C LEU A 59 -5.29 3.76 -3.70
N TYR A 60 -6.19 3.10 -2.97
CA TYR A 60 -7.43 2.57 -3.54
C TYR A 60 -8.39 3.70 -3.95
N ASN A 61 -8.47 4.76 -3.15
CA ASN A 61 -9.38 5.89 -3.41
C ASN A 61 -8.93 6.77 -4.58
N GLU A 62 -7.64 6.75 -4.94
CA GLU A 62 -7.11 7.35 -6.18
C GLU A 62 -7.60 6.64 -7.46
N LEU A 63 -8.07 5.39 -7.34
CA LEU A 63 -8.46 4.59 -8.49
C LEU A 63 -9.95 4.71 -8.77
N GLU A 64 -10.29 4.98 -10.03
CA GLU A 64 -11.66 5.01 -10.48
C GLU A 64 -12.23 3.57 -10.56
N GLY A 65 -13.44 3.35 -10.03
CA GLY A 65 -14.14 2.06 -10.15
C GLY A 65 -13.56 0.90 -9.33
N ALA A 66 -12.80 1.16 -8.26
CA ALA A 66 -12.32 0.10 -7.36
C ALA A 66 -13.48 -0.53 -6.57
N ILE A 67 -13.97 -1.69 -7.02
CA ILE A 67 -14.96 -2.47 -6.25
C ILE A 67 -14.20 -3.31 -5.23
N VAL A 68 -14.48 -3.10 -3.94
CA VAL A 68 -13.89 -3.90 -2.85
C VAL A 68 -14.99 -4.71 -2.20
N SER A 69 -14.94 -6.04 -2.39
CA SER A 69 -15.88 -6.96 -1.76
C SER A 69 -15.55 -7.13 -0.27
N ALA A 70 -16.47 -7.76 0.48
CA ALA A 70 -16.21 -8.11 1.88
C ALA A 70 -14.98 -9.03 2.04
N LEU A 71 -14.73 -9.91 1.06
CA LEU A 71 -13.55 -10.78 1.04
C LEU A 71 -12.27 -9.97 0.84
N ASP A 72 -12.30 -8.98 -0.06
CA ASP A 72 -11.17 -8.09 -0.29
C ASP A 72 -10.89 -7.24 0.96
N PHE A 73 -11.93 -6.79 1.66
CA PHE A 73 -11.78 -6.06 2.92
C PHE A 73 -11.04 -6.87 3.98
N ASP A 74 -11.43 -8.13 4.22
CA ASP A 74 -10.74 -8.99 5.17
C ASP A 74 -9.29 -9.27 4.73
N LEU A 75 -9.05 -9.49 3.42
CA LEU A 75 -7.71 -9.65 2.87
C LEU A 75 -6.82 -8.40 3.09
N LEU A 76 -7.40 -7.20 3.00
CA LEU A 76 -6.71 -5.94 3.26
C LEU A 76 -6.35 -5.79 4.74
N VAL A 77 -7.24 -6.17 5.65
CA VAL A 77 -6.96 -6.19 7.09
C VAL A 77 -5.81 -7.17 7.38
N ASP A 78 -5.86 -8.38 6.85
CA ASP A 78 -4.83 -9.40 7.03
C ASP A 78 -3.48 -8.95 6.47
N TYR A 79 -3.48 -8.28 5.32
CA TYR A 79 -2.28 -7.70 4.73
C TYR A 79 -1.66 -6.66 5.66
N CYS A 80 -2.46 -5.77 6.24
CA CYS A 80 -1.98 -4.76 7.19
C CYS A 80 -1.41 -5.38 8.45
N LEU A 81 -2.06 -6.40 9.01
CA LEU A 81 -1.54 -7.15 10.17
C LEU A 81 -0.24 -7.86 9.85
N MET A 82 -0.12 -8.45 8.66
CA MET A 82 1.09 -9.15 8.24
C MET A 82 2.26 -8.19 8.00
N MET A 83 1.99 -6.97 7.53
CA MET A 83 2.99 -5.88 7.44
C MET A 83 3.54 -5.50 8.82
N GLU A 84 2.68 -5.41 9.83
CA GLU A 84 3.11 -5.15 11.21
C GLU A 84 3.97 -6.28 11.77
N GLN A 85 3.51 -7.53 11.63
CA GLN A 85 4.29 -8.69 12.08
C GLN A 85 5.67 -8.77 11.41
N ALA A 86 5.78 -8.40 10.13
CA ALA A 86 7.06 -8.35 9.44
C ALA A 86 7.98 -7.27 10.05
N ALA A 87 7.43 -6.10 10.40
CA ALA A 87 8.17 -5.03 11.05
C ALA A 87 8.61 -5.40 12.48
N GLU A 88 7.77 -6.10 13.25
CA GLU A 88 8.13 -6.65 14.56
C GLU A 88 9.30 -7.64 14.46
N LEU A 89 9.25 -8.55 13.48
CA LEU A 89 10.35 -9.48 13.24
C LEU A 89 11.64 -8.78 12.79
N ASP A 90 11.56 -7.72 12.00
CA ASP A 90 12.71 -6.88 11.64
C ASP A 90 13.31 -6.20 12.88
N GLN A 91 12.49 -5.80 13.84
CA GLN A 91 12.96 -5.26 15.12
C GLN A 91 13.66 -6.33 15.96
N MET A 92 13.05 -7.51 16.11
CA MET A 92 13.66 -8.65 16.81
C MET A 92 14.99 -9.06 16.18
N ARG A 93 15.08 -9.04 14.85
CA ARG A 93 16.31 -9.31 14.11
C ARG A 93 17.42 -8.33 14.49
N LYS A 94 17.13 -7.03 14.52
CA LYS A 94 18.11 -6.00 14.90
C LYS A 94 18.65 -6.24 16.31
N GLU A 95 17.77 -6.56 17.25
CA GLU A 95 18.15 -6.86 18.63
C GLU A 95 19.01 -8.12 18.74
N ALA A 96 18.67 -9.18 17.99
CA ALA A 96 19.45 -10.41 17.95
C ALA A 96 20.84 -10.20 17.33
N VAL A 97 20.94 -9.41 16.25
CA VAL A 97 22.24 -9.04 15.64
C VAL A 97 23.08 -8.23 16.63
N PHE A 98 22.48 -7.25 17.32
CA PHE A 98 23.17 -6.47 18.34
C PHE A 98 23.70 -7.36 19.49
N ALA A 99 22.93 -8.35 19.93
CA ALA A 99 23.40 -9.31 20.94
C ALA A 99 24.61 -10.13 20.46
N VAL A 100 24.63 -10.56 19.20
CA VAL A 100 25.78 -11.25 18.60
C VAL A 100 27.02 -10.35 18.56
N GLU A 101 26.85 -9.07 18.20
CA GLU A 101 27.94 -8.09 18.21
C GLU A 101 28.51 -7.86 19.62
N LEU A 102 27.65 -7.79 20.64
CA LEU A 102 28.06 -7.67 22.03
C LEU A 102 28.88 -8.88 22.50
N LEU A 103 28.44 -10.10 22.15
CA LEU A 103 29.18 -11.33 22.45
C LEU A 103 30.53 -11.38 21.72
N LYS A 104 30.58 -10.94 20.46
CA LYS A 104 31.82 -10.84 19.69
C LYS A 104 32.82 -9.89 20.37
N ASN A 105 32.37 -8.69 20.73
CA ASN A 105 33.22 -7.70 21.39
C ASN A 105 33.73 -8.19 22.75
N LEU A 106 32.86 -8.85 23.54
CA LEU A 106 33.25 -9.46 24.81
C LEU A 106 34.30 -10.56 24.62
N ARG A 107 34.12 -11.43 23.64
CA ARG A 107 35.10 -12.49 23.31
C ARG A 107 36.44 -11.88 22.91
N ASP A 108 36.44 -10.86 22.06
CA ASP A 108 37.67 -10.23 21.58
C ASP A 108 38.41 -9.50 22.72
N GLN A 109 37.69 -8.94 23.70
CA GLN A 109 38.29 -8.42 24.95
C GLN A 109 38.90 -9.53 25.81
N GLN A 110 38.22 -10.66 25.97
CA GLN A 110 38.72 -11.81 26.74
C GLN A 110 40.00 -12.40 26.11
N ILE A 111 40.04 -12.50 24.78
CA ILE A 111 41.24 -12.93 24.04
C ILE A 111 42.41 -11.97 24.29
N LYS A 112 42.16 -10.65 24.23
CA LYS A 112 43.20 -9.63 24.53
C LYS A 112 43.74 -9.71 25.95
N ASN A 113 42.90 -10.13 26.90
CA ASN A 113 43.28 -10.31 28.29
C ASN A 113 43.85 -11.70 28.59
N GLU A 114 44.12 -12.51 27.56
CA GLU A 114 44.63 -13.89 27.67
C GLU A 114 43.71 -14.86 28.45
N ASP A 115 42.44 -14.49 28.67
CA ASP A 115 41.44 -15.30 29.34
C ASP A 115 40.73 -16.22 28.34
N LEU A 116 41.48 -17.23 27.87
CA LEU A 116 41.05 -18.14 26.80
C LEU A 116 39.86 -19.01 27.20
N GLU A 117 39.74 -19.40 28.47
CA GLU A 117 38.62 -20.24 28.91
C GLU A 117 37.28 -19.48 28.86
N LYS A 118 37.28 -18.19 29.25
CA LYS A 118 36.08 -17.36 29.11
C LYS A 118 35.78 -17.04 27.64
N ALA A 119 36.80 -16.83 26.82
CA ALA A 119 36.62 -16.67 25.37
C ALA A 119 35.99 -17.92 24.73
N GLU A 120 36.47 -19.12 25.13
CA GLU A 120 35.84 -20.45 25.05
C GLU A 120 34.31 -20.38 25.16
N ARG A 121 33.88 -20.10 26.38
CA ARG A 121 32.48 -20.10 26.79
C ARG A 121 31.66 -19.02 26.08
N THR A 122 32.25 -17.87 25.78
CA THR A 122 31.56 -16.81 25.03
C THR A 122 31.35 -17.23 23.57
N ALA A 123 32.34 -17.84 22.92
CA ALA A 123 32.20 -18.37 21.56
C ALA A 123 31.12 -19.46 21.48
N ALA A 124 31.02 -20.34 22.47
CA ALA A 124 29.96 -21.35 22.54
C ALA A 124 28.55 -20.73 22.60
N LYS A 125 28.39 -19.55 23.21
CA LYS A 125 27.12 -18.80 23.25
C LYS A 125 26.81 -18.05 21.95
N MET A 126 27.82 -17.77 21.12
CA MET A 126 27.61 -17.09 19.83
C MET A 126 26.91 -17.99 18.82
N ALA A 127 27.24 -19.29 18.78
CA ALA A 127 26.61 -20.23 17.85
C ALA A 127 25.07 -20.25 17.90
N PRO A 128 24.42 -20.45 19.08
CA PRO A 128 22.96 -20.40 19.16
C PRO A 128 22.37 -19.00 18.90
N ALA A 129 23.11 -17.93 19.21
CA ALA A 129 22.67 -16.57 18.92
C ALA A 129 22.65 -16.30 17.40
N ILE A 130 23.65 -16.76 16.67
CA ILE A 130 23.70 -16.69 15.20
C ILE A 130 22.60 -17.56 14.57
N GLU A 131 22.36 -18.75 15.12
CA GLU A 131 21.26 -19.61 14.66
C GLU A 131 19.88 -18.95 14.87
N LEU A 132 19.70 -18.24 15.99
CA LEU A 132 18.49 -17.47 16.24
C LEU A 132 18.29 -16.37 15.20
N VAL A 133 19.34 -15.62 14.84
CA VAL A 133 19.27 -14.61 13.76
C VAL A 133 18.85 -15.27 12.45
N ALA A 134 19.46 -16.39 12.06
CA ALA A 134 19.11 -17.10 10.83
C ALA A 134 17.64 -17.59 10.83
N LYS A 135 17.12 -18.03 11.99
CA LYS A 135 15.71 -18.42 12.15
C LYS A 135 14.75 -17.23 12.04
N ILE A 136 15.11 -16.07 12.58
CA ILE A 136 14.31 -14.85 12.44
C ILE A 136 14.30 -14.42 10.97
N ASP A 137 15.45 -14.41 10.31
CA ASP A 137 15.58 -14.05 8.88
C ASP A 137 14.70 -14.94 7.99
N ALA A 138 14.75 -16.26 8.20
CA ALA A 138 13.89 -17.19 7.47
C ALA A 138 12.38 -16.91 7.68
N ARG A 139 11.97 -16.50 8.88
CA ARG A 139 10.57 -16.13 9.17
C ARG A 139 10.18 -14.82 8.52
N VAL A 140 11.05 -13.82 8.56
CA VAL A 140 10.85 -12.53 7.88
C VAL A 140 10.69 -12.74 6.38
N ASP A 141 11.56 -13.54 5.76
CA ASP A 141 11.49 -13.84 4.33
C ASP A 141 10.22 -14.60 3.96
N GLY A 142 9.79 -15.55 4.82
CA GLY A 142 8.51 -16.22 4.67
C GLY A 142 7.33 -15.25 4.67
N LYS A 143 7.31 -14.30 5.62
CA LYS A 143 6.27 -13.25 5.70
C LYS A 143 6.31 -12.31 4.50
N ARG A 144 7.49 -11.86 4.06
CA ARG A 144 7.66 -11.01 2.88
C ARG A 144 7.24 -11.71 1.58
N LYS A 145 7.54 -13.00 1.45
CA LYS A 145 7.07 -13.82 0.33
C LYS A 145 5.55 -13.87 0.29
N GLU A 146 4.91 -14.08 1.43
CA GLU A 146 3.45 -14.13 1.51
C GLU A 146 2.82 -12.75 1.26
N LEU A 147 3.37 -11.67 1.82
CA LEU A 147 2.97 -10.30 1.51
C LEU A 147 3.03 -10.00 0.01
N ASN A 148 4.08 -10.45 -0.68
CA ASN A 148 4.18 -10.29 -2.13
C ASN A 148 3.11 -11.08 -2.88
N LYS A 149 2.73 -12.28 -2.42
CA LYS A 149 1.59 -13.02 -3.00
C LYS A 149 0.27 -12.29 -2.74
N MET A 150 0.02 -11.85 -1.52
CA MET A 150 -1.18 -11.07 -1.17
C MET A 150 -1.31 -9.83 -2.06
N ARG A 151 -0.21 -9.08 -2.29
CA ARG A 151 -0.19 -7.96 -3.23
C ARG A 151 -0.63 -8.32 -4.65
N THR A 152 -0.33 -9.54 -5.11
CA THR A 152 -0.78 -9.98 -6.45
C THR A 152 -2.26 -10.32 -6.52
N TYR A 153 -2.89 -10.68 -5.39
CA TYR A 153 -4.34 -10.88 -5.30
C TYR A 153 -5.08 -9.57 -5.11
N LEU A 154 -4.46 -8.60 -4.43
CA LEU A 154 -5.02 -7.27 -4.29
C LEU A 154 -5.16 -6.61 -5.66
N TYR A 155 -6.31 -5.96 -5.84
CA TYR A 155 -6.75 -5.31 -7.07
C TYR A 155 -5.72 -4.28 -7.59
N LEU A 156 -4.70 -3.88 -6.84
CA LEU A 156 -3.69 -2.90 -7.26
C LEU A 156 -2.69 -3.39 -8.33
N THR A 157 -2.68 -4.69 -8.70
CA THR A 157 -1.70 -5.20 -9.69
C THR A 157 -2.36 -5.56 -11.04
N PRO A 158 -1.73 -5.26 -12.21
CA PRO A 158 -2.26 -5.57 -13.54
C PRO A 158 -2.64 -7.05 -13.75
N ARG A 159 -2.01 -7.94 -12.98
CA ARG A 159 -2.24 -9.39 -13.00
C ARG A 159 -3.61 -9.79 -12.45
N SER A 160 -4.11 -9.07 -11.44
CA SER A 160 -5.49 -9.25 -10.92
C SER A 160 -6.55 -8.70 -11.90
N ARG A 161 -6.14 -7.86 -12.87
CA ARG A 161 -7.04 -7.11 -13.77
C ARG A 161 -6.96 -7.53 -15.25
N ALA A 162 -6.47 -8.73 -15.54
CA ALA A 162 -6.31 -9.24 -16.92
C ALA A 162 -5.59 -8.24 -17.88
N GLY A 163 -4.68 -7.41 -17.35
CA GLY A 163 -3.88 -6.47 -18.14
C GLY A 163 -4.47 -5.08 -18.36
N VAL A 164 -5.61 -4.72 -17.74
CA VAL A 164 -6.19 -3.37 -17.85
C VAL A 164 -5.81 -2.53 -16.62
N SER A 165 -5.07 -1.44 -16.83
CA SER A 165 -4.77 -0.47 -15.77
C SER A 165 -6.02 0.34 -15.40
N PRO A 166 -6.30 0.57 -14.11
CA PRO A 166 -7.35 1.51 -13.70
C PRO A 166 -7.10 2.91 -14.26
N ASN A 167 -8.19 3.59 -14.59
CA ASN A 167 -8.17 5.03 -14.72
C ASN A 167 -7.93 5.63 -13.33
N LYS A 168 -7.07 6.64 -13.26
CA LYS A 168 -6.99 7.47 -12.06
C LYS A 168 -8.23 8.34 -12.04
N LYS A 169 -8.86 8.51 -10.87
CA LYS A 169 -9.91 9.53 -10.73
C LYS A 169 -9.28 10.86 -11.13
N GLU A 170 -9.91 11.59 -12.05
CA GLU A 170 -9.55 13.00 -12.27
C GLU A 170 -9.78 13.69 -10.92
N GLU A 171 -8.79 14.46 -10.44
CA GLU A 171 -8.98 15.21 -9.21
C GLU A 171 -10.16 16.15 -9.45
N ASP A 172 -11.30 15.87 -8.82
CA ASP A 172 -12.38 16.84 -8.72
C ASP A 172 -11.72 18.11 -8.20
N GLN A 173 -11.73 19.17 -9.01
CA GLN A 173 -11.30 20.49 -8.63
C GLN A 173 -12.21 20.92 -7.48
N GLN A 174 -11.87 20.49 -6.26
CA GLN A 174 -12.46 20.99 -5.04
C GLN A 174 -12.26 22.49 -5.10
N GLU A 175 -13.38 23.21 -5.19
CA GLU A 175 -13.45 24.67 -5.24
C GLU A 175 -12.35 25.25 -4.36
N MET A 176 -11.31 25.80 -4.99
CA MET A 176 -10.18 26.33 -4.25
C MET A 176 -10.72 27.45 -3.37
N ASP A 177 -10.54 27.31 -2.06
CA ASP A 177 -10.88 28.34 -1.08
C ASP A 177 -10.22 29.66 -1.51
N PRO A 178 -10.97 30.78 -1.69
CA PRO A 178 -10.44 32.02 -2.28
C PRO A 178 -9.19 32.57 -1.57
N MET A 179 -8.91 32.17 -0.33
CA MET A 179 -7.69 32.50 0.39
C MET A 179 -6.45 31.71 -0.09
N ALA A 180 -6.62 30.49 -0.61
CA ALA A 180 -5.54 29.69 -1.19
C ALA A 180 -5.06 30.25 -2.54
N MET A 181 -5.97 30.86 -3.30
CA MET A 181 -5.66 31.53 -4.57
C MET A 181 -4.77 32.77 -4.37
N LEU A 182 -4.99 33.51 -3.28
CA LEU A 182 -4.23 34.71 -2.93
C LEU A 182 -2.81 34.39 -2.42
N LEU A 183 -2.61 33.22 -1.80
CA LEU A 183 -1.30 32.76 -1.33
C LEU A 183 -0.44 32.20 -2.48
N GLY A 184 -1.06 31.63 -3.53
CA GLY A 184 -0.37 31.19 -4.75
C GLY A 184 0.22 32.35 -5.57
N GLU A 185 -0.53 33.45 -5.73
CA GLU A 185 -0.03 34.66 -6.40
C GLU A 185 1.21 35.25 -5.71
N VAL A 186 1.28 35.19 -4.37
CA VAL A 186 2.43 35.69 -3.61
C VAL A 186 3.65 34.81 -3.84
N THR A 187 3.49 33.49 -3.97
CA THR A 187 4.62 32.59 -4.26
C THR A 187 5.16 32.73 -5.67
N ASP A 188 4.30 33.05 -6.64
CA ASP A 188 4.73 33.31 -8.03
C ASP A 188 5.39 34.69 -8.17
N TYR A 189 4.95 35.69 -7.40
CA TYR A 189 5.61 37.01 -7.36
C TYR A 189 7.01 36.97 -6.71
N VAL A 190 7.23 36.08 -5.74
CA VAL A 190 8.52 35.93 -5.06
C VAL A 190 9.51 35.06 -5.85
N ASN A 191 9.00 34.13 -6.68
CA ASN A 191 9.82 33.27 -7.54
C ASN A 191 9.92 33.77 -9.00
N GLY A 192 9.29 34.91 -9.32
CA GLY A 192 9.32 35.53 -10.64
C GLY A 192 10.70 36.06 -11.01
N GLU A 193 11.23 35.52 -12.10
CA GLU A 193 12.45 35.95 -12.80
C GLU A 193 12.48 37.49 -12.97
N ASN A 194 13.43 38.13 -12.30
CA ASN A 194 13.93 39.42 -12.74
C ASN A 194 14.95 39.20 -13.87
N GLY A 195 14.61 39.65 -15.08
CA GLY A 195 15.57 40.01 -16.12
C GLY A 195 15.36 39.31 -17.46
N ASP A 196 14.67 39.96 -18.41
CA ASP A 196 15.35 40.93 -19.27
C ASP A 196 14.34 41.67 -20.17
N GLN A 197 14.39 43.00 -20.07
CA GLN A 197 13.99 43.92 -21.12
C GLN A 197 15.17 44.09 -22.12
N ASP A 198 14.84 44.58 -23.31
CA ASP A 198 15.72 45.19 -24.32
C ASP A 198 16.28 44.29 -25.44
N LYS A 199 15.52 44.16 -26.54
CA LYS A 199 15.73 44.91 -27.81
C LYS A 199 14.78 44.49 -28.92
#